data_AF-A0A2B7GZG5-F1
#
_entry.id   AF-A0A2B7GZG5-F1
#
_cell.length_a   1.000
_cell.length_b   1.000
_cell.length_c   1.000
_cell.angle_alpha   90.00
_cell.angle_beta   90.00
_cell.angle_gamma   90.00
#
_symmetry.space_group_name_H-M   'P 1'
#
loop_
_entity.id
_entity.type
_entity.pdbx_description
1 polymer ?
#
loop_
_entity_poly.entity_id
_entity_poly.type
_entity_poly.pdbx_seq_one_letter_code
_entity_poly.pdbx_strand_id
1 'polypeptide(L)'
;MSPVVAVLILVALTVCLAAVVAVGVGAWSLESPGPTANFELEADGNDSSIAIEHVAGDSIDVDALSVTIEIDGTELDAQPPIPFVGAKGFDGAPDGPFNAKSDSTWTSGERAGVSIANNSPTLAAGDSVTVTLTVDGRRVATLETTAT
;
A
#
# COMPACT_ATOMS: atom_id res chain seq x y z
N MET A 1 -40.82 -23.51 -42.30
CA MET A 1 -40.03 -22.53 -41.53
C MET A 1 -39.81 -21.31 -42.42
N SER A 2 -40.36 -20.14 -42.09
CA SER A 2 -40.26 -18.94 -42.95
C SER A 2 -38.90 -18.24 -42.75
N PRO A 3 -38.19 -17.82 -43.82
CA PRO A 3 -36.95 -17.07 -43.73
C PRO A 3 -37.04 -15.84 -42.82
N VAL A 4 -38.21 -15.21 -42.77
CA VAL A 4 -38.49 -14.03 -41.94
C VAL A 4 -38.42 -14.36 -40.45
N VAL A 5 -38.90 -15.53 -40.05
CA VAL A 5 -38.87 -15.97 -38.64
C VAL A 5 -37.43 -16.26 -38.20
N ALA A 6 -36.61 -16.82 -39.07
CA ALA A 6 -35.20 -17.07 -38.77
C ALA A 6 -34.41 -15.76 -38.57
N VAL A 7 -34.66 -14.75 -39.39
CA VAL A 7 -34.02 -13.43 -39.27
C VAL A 7 -34.42 -12.74 -37.97
N LEU A 8 -35.71 -12.78 -37.59
CA LEU A 8 -36.16 -12.17 -36.34
C LEU A 8 -35.53 -12.84 -35.10
N ILE A 9 -35.40 -14.16 -35.11
CA ILE A 9 -34.72 -14.89 -34.02
C ILE A 9 -33.24 -14.52 -33.96
N LEU A 10 -32.57 -14.42 -35.11
CA LEU A 10 -31.16 -14.05 -35.16
C LEU A 10 -30.93 -12.63 -34.62
N VAL A 11 -31.76 -11.66 -34.98
CA VAL A 11 -31.66 -10.29 -34.47
C VAL A 11 -31.94 -10.22 -32.97
N ALA A 12 -32.92 -10.97 -32.47
CA ALA A 12 -33.19 -11.03 -31.04
C ALA A 12 -31.99 -11.60 -30.25
N LEU A 13 -31.35 -12.65 -30.79
CA LEU A 13 -30.15 -13.25 -30.20
C LEU A 13 -28.96 -12.30 -30.22
N THR A 14 -28.71 -11.58 -31.33
CA THR A 14 -27.59 -10.63 -31.40
C THR A 14 -27.79 -9.44 -30.46
N VAL A 15 -29.01 -8.94 -30.31
CA VAL A 15 -29.32 -7.88 -29.34
C VAL A 15 -29.14 -8.38 -27.90
N CYS A 16 -29.61 -9.59 -27.58
CA CYS A 16 -29.37 -10.17 -26.25
C CYS A 16 -27.88 -10.35 -25.97
N LEU A 17 -27.11 -10.86 -26.94
CA LEU A 17 -25.68 -11.06 -26.78
C LEU A 17 -24.93 -9.73 -26.61
N ALA A 18 -25.28 -8.71 -27.40
CA ALA A 18 -24.72 -7.37 -27.27
C ALA A 18 -25.03 -6.74 -25.91
N ALA A 19 -26.24 -6.92 -25.38
CA ALA A 19 -26.60 -6.44 -24.05
C ALA A 19 -25.81 -7.13 -22.93
N VAL A 20 -25.60 -8.46 -23.03
CA VAL A 20 -24.78 -9.21 -22.07
C VAL A 20 -23.32 -8.74 -22.10
N VAL A 21 -22.74 -8.53 -23.28
CA VAL A 21 -21.38 -8.01 -23.41
C VAL A 21 -21.28 -6.58 -22.85
N ALA A 22 -22.25 -5.71 -23.11
CA ALA A 22 -22.29 -4.34 -22.60
C ALA A 22 -22.37 -4.27 -21.06
N VAL A 23 -23.18 -5.14 -20.44
CA VAL A 23 -23.24 -5.26 -18.97
C VAL A 23 -21.94 -5.85 -18.42
N GLY A 24 -21.35 -6.83 -19.13
CA GLY A 24 -20.07 -7.43 -18.76
C GLY A 24 -18.92 -6.42 -18.74
N VAL A 25 -18.76 -5.61 -19.79
CA VAL A 25 -17.69 -4.59 -19.83
C VAL A 25 -17.91 -3.43 -18.86
N GLY A 26 -19.17 -3.09 -18.54
CA GLY A 26 -19.49 -2.08 -17.53
C GLY A 26 -19.25 -2.55 -16.08
N ALA A 27 -19.19 -3.87 -15.85
CA ALA A 27 -18.87 -4.47 -14.56
C ALA A 27 -17.36 -4.65 -14.35
N TRP A 28 -16.55 -4.45 -15.39
CA TRP A 28 -15.10 -4.40 -15.28
C TRP A 28 -14.76 -2.96 -14.93
N SER A 29 -14.83 -2.64 -13.63
CA SER A 29 -14.22 -1.41 -13.13
C SER A 29 -12.78 -1.40 -13.66
N LEU A 30 -12.51 -0.50 -14.61
CA LEU A 30 -11.16 -0.07 -14.92
C LEU A 30 -10.70 0.70 -13.68
N GLU A 31 -10.30 -0.04 -12.65
CA GLU A 31 -9.65 0.54 -11.49
C GLU A 31 -8.43 1.28 -12.01
N SER A 32 -8.34 2.59 -11.73
CA SER A 32 -7.14 3.35 -12.06
C SER A 32 -5.96 2.62 -11.42
N PRO A 33 -4.88 2.34 -12.17
CA PRO A 33 -3.69 1.75 -11.56
C PRO A 33 -3.25 2.63 -10.39
N GLY A 34 -2.92 2.00 -9.26
CA GLY A 34 -2.34 2.70 -8.12
C GLY A 34 -0.96 3.28 -8.46
N PRO A 35 -0.39 4.13 -7.58
CA PRO A 35 0.94 4.70 -7.83
C PRO A 35 1.99 3.61 -7.95
N THR A 36 2.97 3.82 -8.83
CA THR A 36 4.12 2.93 -9.02
C THR A 36 5.38 3.62 -8.54
N ALA A 37 5.93 3.15 -7.43
CA ALA A 37 7.13 3.70 -6.79
C ALA A 37 8.06 2.60 -6.28
N ASN A 38 9.34 2.92 -6.15
CA ASN A 38 10.37 2.03 -5.67
C ASN A 38 10.95 2.57 -4.36
N PHE A 39 11.11 1.69 -3.37
CA PHE A 39 11.54 2.07 -2.03
C PHE A 39 12.71 1.21 -1.56
N GLU A 40 13.47 1.74 -0.62
CA GLU A 40 14.52 1.02 0.11
C GLU A 40 14.21 1.06 1.61
N LEU A 41 14.46 -0.06 2.29
CA LEU A 41 14.15 -0.26 3.70
C LEU A 41 15.44 -0.46 4.50
N GLU A 42 15.58 0.29 5.58
CA GLU A 42 16.61 0.11 6.58
C GLU A 42 15.98 -0.08 7.96
N ALA A 43 16.55 -0.97 8.75
CA ALA A 43 16.16 -1.22 10.13
C ALA A 43 17.40 -1.30 11.02
N ASP A 44 17.36 -0.64 12.17
CA ASP A 44 18.43 -0.65 13.18
C ASP A 44 17.88 -1.22 14.48
N GLY A 45 18.47 -2.34 14.93
CA GLY A 45 18.03 -3.02 16.14
C GLY A 45 18.54 -2.39 17.43
N ASN A 46 19.59 -1.58 17.38
CA ASN A 46 20.12 -0.87 18.55
C ASN A 46 19.29 0.37 18.88
N ASP A 47 18.90 1.11 17.84
CA ASP A 47 18.07 2.31 17.95
C ASP A 47 16.56 1.99 17.88
N SER A 48 16.19 0.73 17.62
CA SER A 48 14.81 0.29 17.40
C SER A 48 14.10 1.12 16.31
N SER A 49 14.82 1.47 15.24
CA SER A 49 14.34 2.38 14.21
C SER A 49 14.14 1.67 12.88
N ILE A 50 13.11 2.10 12.15
CA ILE A 50 12.82 1.67 10.79
C ILE A 50 12.70 2.91 9.93
N ALA A 51 13.37 2.92 8.80
CA ALA A 51 13.27 4.01 7.86
C ALA A 51 13.19 3.52 6.42
N ILE A 52 12.44 4.27 5.62
CA ILE A 52 12.11 3.93 4.26
C ILE A 52 12.44 5.13 3.39
N GLU A 53 13.20 4.91 2.33
CA GLU A 53 13.51 5.92 1.32
C GLU A 53 12.64 5.70 0.08
N HIS A 54 12.06 6.78 -0.46
CA HIS A 54 11.44 6.76 -1.78
C HIS A 54 12.53 6.98 -2.82
N VAL A 55 12.89 5.93 -3.56
CA VAL A 55 14.04 5.97 -4.48
C VAL A 55 13.64 6.59 -5.83
N ALA A 56 12.48 6.20 -6.35
CA ALA A 56 12.02 6.60 -7.68
C ALA A 56 10.52 6.33 -7.88
N GLY A 57 9.90 7.03 -8.84
CA GLY A 57 8.55 6.77 -9.31
C GLY A 57 7.53 7.83 -8.89
N ASP A 58 6.26 7.44 -8.86
CA ASP A 58 5.15 8.34 -8.52
C ASP A 58 5.23 8.81 -7.07
N SER A 59 4.78 10.04 -6.80
CA SER A 59 4.63 10.54 -5.43
C SER A 59 3.54 9.76 -4.68
N ILE A 60 3.74 9.57 -3.38
CA ILE A 60 2.77 8.93 -2.50
C ILE A 60 2.01 9.98 -1.70
N ASP A 61 0.68 9.91 -1.72
CA ASP A 61 -0.16 10.64 -0.78
C ASP A 61 -0.15 9.91 0.57
N VAL A 62 0.49 10.52 1.56
CA VAL A 62 0.68 9.96 2.90
C VAL A 62 -0.63 9.95 3.68
N ASP A 63 -1.57 10.84 3.39
CA ASP A 63 -2.89 10.85 4.06
C ASP A 63 -3.72 9.60 3.69
N ALA A 64 -3.42 8.97 2.55
CA ALA A 64 -4.01 7.72 2.08
C ALA A 64 -3.13 6.48 2.36
N LEU A 65 -1.95 6.67 2.97
CA LEU A 65 -0.97 5.62 3.20
C LEU A 65 -1.26 4.84 4.49
N SER A 66 -1.20 3.52 4.39
CA SER A 66 -1.17 2.59 5.51
C SER A 66 0.14 1.80 5.47
N VAL A 67 0.77 1.66 6.63
CA VAL A 67 2.03 0.94 6.82
C VAL A 67 1.80 -0.21 7.79
N THR A 68 2.23 -1.40 7.41
CA THR A 68 2.22 -2.60 8.26
C THR A 68 3.64 -3.11 8.42
N ILE A 69 4.07 -3.29 9.66
CA ILE A 69 5.41 -3.73 10.06
C ILE A 69 5.29 -5.10 10.73
N GLU A 70 6.11 -6.03 10.26
CA GLU A 70 6.30 -7.36 10.81
C GLU A 70 7.77 -7.56 11.18
N ILE A 71 8.03 -8.23 12.31
CA ILE A 71 9.36 -8.65 12.74
C ILE A 71 9.32 -10.18 12.88
N ASP A 72 10.23 -10.86 12.19
CA ASP A 72 10.28 -12.33 12.07
C ASP A 72 8.91 -12.94 11.70
N GLY A 73 8.18 -12.27 10.80
CA GLY A 73 6.87 -12.68 10.32
C GLY A 73 5.72 -12.51 11.32
N THR A 74 5.95 -11.78 12.42
CA THR A 74 4.91 -11.42 13.40
C THR A 74 4.64 -9.92 13.32
N GLU A 75 3.39 -9.53 13.04
CA GLU A 75 2.96 -8.13 13.06
C GLU A 75 3.19 -7.49 14.44
N LEU A 76 3.58 -6.21 14.45
CA LEU A 76 3.54 -5.42 15.67
C LEU A 76 2.12 -5.33 16.23
N ASP A 77 1.99 -5.46 17.56
CA ASP A 77 0.73 -5.27 18.30
C ASP A 77 0.10 -3.88 18.04
N ALA A 78 0.94 -2.86 17.84
CA ALA A 78 0.51 -1.52 17.43
C ALA A 78 1.21 -1.11 16.13
N GLN A 79 0.45 -0.99 15.05
CA GLN A 79 0.92 -0.48 13.76
C GLN A 79 0.95 1.05 13.75
N PRO A 80 1.86 1.68 12.98
CA PRO A 80 1.99 3.13 12.96
C PRO A 80 0.76 3.75 12.25
N PRO A 81 0.03 4.67 12.90
CA PRO A 81 -1.15 5.31 12.32
C PRO A 81 -0.73 6.47 11.40
N ILE A 82 -0.12 6.18 10.26
CA ILE A 82 0.41 7.19 9.35
C ILE A 82 -0.72 8.07 8.78
N PRO A 83 -0.55 9.41 8.71
CA PRO A 83 0.50 10.21 9.36
C PRO A 83 0.20 10.48 10.85
N PHE A 84 1.25 10.66 11.67
CA PHE A 84 1.09 10.92 13.12
C PHE A 84 2.14 11.86 13.71
N VAL A 85 1.94 12.30 14.96
CA VAL A 85 2.91 13.12 15.74
C VAL A 85 3.39 12.43 17.03
N GLY A 86 2.77 11.31 17.37
CA GLY A 86 3.03 10.49 18.55
C GLY A 86 1.95 9.42 18.67
N ALA A 87 2.36 8.17 18.79
CA ALA A 87 1.45 7.02 18.80
C ALA A 87 1.90 5.97 19.81
N LYS A 88 0.95 5.17 20.30
CA LYS A 88 1.26 4.02 21.16
C LYS A 88 2.12 3.04 20.38
N GLY A 89 3.15 2.49 21.03
CA GLY A 89 4.05 1.51 20.40
C GLY A 89 5.24 2.15 19.67
N PHE A 90 5.35 3.48 19.68
CA PHE A 90 6.40 4.25 19.01
C PHE A 90 7.00 5.29 19.96
N ASP A 91 8.29 5.55 19.79
CA ASP A 91 9.00 6.59 20.52
C ASP A 91 8.92 7.92 19.77
N GLY A 92 8.24 8.91 20.38
CA GLY A 92 8.15 10.25 19.83
C GLY A 92 7.33 10.37 18.53
N ALA A 93 7.66 11.40 17.76
CA ALA A 93 7.07 11.67 16.46
C ALA A 93 7.87 10.96 15.37
N PRO A 94 7.23 10.52 14.27
CA PRO A 94 7.96 9.93 13.15
C PRO A 94 8.75 11.00 12.39
N ASP A 95 9.69 10.55 11.57
CA ASP A 95 10.51 11.39 10.71
C ASP A 95 9.88 11.60 9.32
N GLY A 96 10.25 12.70 8.68
CA GLY A 96 9.91 12.97 7.29
C GLY A 96 8.40 13.05 7.03
N PRO A 97 7.94 12.58 5.85
CA PRO A 97 6.53 12.65 5.45
C PRO A 97 5.57 11.87 6.35
N PHE A 98 6.03 10.89 7.13
CA PHE A 98 5.16 10.18 8.09
C PHE A 98 4.68 11.07 9.24
N ASN A 99 5.35 12.20 9.47
CA ASN A 99 4.96 13.18 10.47
C ASN A 99 3.79 14.02 9.97
N ALA A 100 2.68 14.03 10.71
CA ALA A 100 1.49 14.81 10.33
C ALA A 100 1.70 16.34 10.35
N LYS A 101 2.88 16.81 10.76
CA LYS A 101 3.29 18.23 10.65
C LYS A 101 4.17 18.52 9.43
N SER A 102 4.58 17.49 8.68
CA SER A 102 5.31 17.60 7.42
C SER A 102 4.35 17.77 6.24
N ASP A 103 4.90 17.93 5.03
CA ASP A 103 4.12 17.79 3.79
C ASP A 103 3.61 16.33 3.67
N SER A 104 2.35 16.17 3.25
CA SER A 104 1.74 14.84 3.08
C SER A 104 2.04 14.20 1.73
N THR A 105 2.87 14.82 0.90
CA THR A 105 3.38 14.23 -0.33
C THR A 105 4.77 13.65 -0.09
N TRP A 106 4.93 12.34 -0.27
CA TRP A 106 6.24 11.69 -0.21
C TRP A 106 6.79 11.47 -1.63
N THR A 107 7.96 12.07 -1.90
CA THR A 107 8.60 12.12 -3.22
C THR A 107 9.98 11.49 -3.23
N SER A 108 10.51 11.22 -4.43
CA SER A 108 11.82 10.56 -4.58
C SER A 108 12.97 11.37 -3.99
N GLY A 109 13.84 10.68 -3.25
CA GLY A 109 14.95 11.24 -2.46
C GLY A 109 14.56 11.59 -1.02
N GLU A 110 13.29 11.50 -0.64
CA GLU A 110 12.85 11.73 0.73
C GLU A 110 12.78 10.43 1.53
N ARG A 111 13.02 10.55 2.83
CA ARG A 111 13.02 9.45 3.78
C ARG A 111 11.96 9.66 4.86
N ALA A 112 11.24 8.60 5.20
CA ALA A 112 10.28 8.57 6.29
C ALA A 112 10.66 7.48 7.29
N GLY A 113 10.39 7.67 8.57
CA GLY A 113 10.85 6.71 9.59
C GLY A 113 10.04 6.72 10.87
N VAL A 114 10.14 5.63 11.60
CA VAL A 114 9.54 5.44 12.92
C VAL A 114 10.54 4.80 13.87
N SER A 115 10.47 5.15 15.15
CA SER A 115 11.18 4.46 16.22
C SER A 115 10.18 3.66 17.05
N ILE A 116 10.41 2.36 17.21
CA ILE A 116 9.53 1.44 17.93
C ILE A 116 9.84 1.52 19.43
N ALA A 117 8.81 1.63 20.27
CA ALA A 117 8.97 1.55 21.72
C ALA A 117 7.72 1.02 22.42
N ASN A 118 7.92 0.13 23.41
CA ASN A 118 6.84 -0.50 24.16
C ASN A 118 5.83 -1.23 23.23
N ASN A 119 6.35 -1.90 22.20
CA ASN A 119 5.60 -2.69 21.24
C ASN A 119 6.04 -4.16 21.32
N SER A 120 5.34 -5.05 20.64
CA SER A 120 5.70 -6.48 20.57
C SER A 120 5.38 -7.01 19.18
N PRO A 121 6.27 -7.81 18.57
CA PRO A 121 7.65 -8.12 18.99
C PRO A 121 8.55 -6.86 19.11
N THR A 122 9.65 -7.00 19.87
CA THR A 122 10.70 -5.97 19.94
C THR A 122 11.64 -6.11 18.75
N LEU A 123 12.17 -5.00 18.23
CA LEU A 123 13.19 -5.01 17.19
C LEU A 123 14.58 -5.17 17.80
N ALA A 124 15.35 -6.14 17.31
CA ALA A 124 16.73 -6.39 17.67
C ALA A 124 17.60 -6.64 16.42
N ALA A 125 18.91 -6.49 16.58
CA ALA A 125 19.86 -6.74 15.50
C ALA A 125 19.81 -8.22 15.07
N GLY A 126 19.72 -8.45 13.77
CA GLY A 126 19.59 -9.77 13.16
C GLY A 126 18.15 -10.21 12.86
N ASP A 127 17.14 -9.48 13.34
CA ASP A 127 15.74 -9.80 13.05
C ASP A 127 15.40 -9.51 11.58
N SER A 128 14.52 -10.32 10.97
CA SER A 128 13.96 -9.99 9.66
C SER A 128 12.81 -8.99 9.83
N VAL A 129 12.86 -7.88 9.10
CA VAL A 129 11.84 -6.84 9.13
C VAL A 129 11.16 -6.78 7.78
N THR A 130 9.84 -6.99 7.77
CA THR A 130 9.00 -6.81 6.58
C THR A 130 8.10 -5.59 6.77
N VAL A 131 8.08 -4.71 5.77
CA VAL A 131 7.19 -3.55 5.74
C VAL A 131 6.32 -3.58 4.49
N THR A 132 5.00 -3.57 4.69
CA THR A 132 4.03 -3.45 3.60
C THR A 132 3.47 -2.04 3.55
N LEU A 133 3.55 -1.42 2.36
CA LEU A 133 3.01 -0.10 2.06
C LEU A 133 1.73 -0.25 1.23
N THR A 134 0.66 0.41 1.65
CA THR A 134 -0.66 0.33 1.01
C THR A 134 -1.25 1.73 0.88
N VAL A 135 -1.68 2.12 -0.31
CA VAL A 135 -2.34 3.41 -0.58
C VAL A 135 -3.78 3.14 -0.99
N ASP A 136 -4.76 3.74 -0.32
CA ASP A 136 -6.20 3.51 -0.57
C ASP A 136 -6.58 2.01 -0.57
N GLY A 137 -5.97 1.23 0.32
CA GLY A 137 -6.20 -0.22 0.41
C GLY A 137 -5.52 -1.06 -0.69
N ARG A 138 -4.76 -0.44 -1.59
CA ARG A 138 -3.96 -1.13 -2.63
C ARG A 138 -2.49 -1.17 -2.24
N ARG A 139 -1.92 -2.38 -2.17
CA ARG A 139 -0.50 -2.56 -1.88
C ARG A 139 0.35 -1.94 -2.98
N VAL A 140 1.26 -1.06 -2.61
CA VAL A 140 2.22 -0.41 -3.52
C VAL A 140 3.60 -1.07 -3.43
N ALA A 141 4.00 -1.54 -2.24
CA ALA A 141 5.26 -2.24 -2.04
C ALA A 141 5.20 -3.20 -0.83
N THR A 142 6.04 -4.23 -0.89
CA THR A 142 6.45 -5.02 0.28
C THR A 142 7.97 -5.02 0.27
N LEU A 143 8.57 -4.57 1.37
CA LEU A 143 9.99 -4.40 1.56
C LEU A 143 10.44 -5.36 2.65
N GLU A 144 11.63 -5.93 2.51
CA GLU A 144 12.21 -6.83 3.50
C GLU A 144 13.69 -6.48 3.70
N THR A 145 14.16 -6.46 4.94
CA THR A 145 15.56 -6.28 5.28
C THR A 145 15.90 -7.03 6.58
N THR A 146 17.19 -7.10 6.91
CA THR A 146 17.65 -7.60 8.21
C THR A 146 18.13 -6.42 9.05
N ALA A 147 17.65 -6.31 10.29
CA ALA A 147 18.04 -5.23 11.18
C ALA A 147 19.54 -5.33 11.54
N THR A 148 20.24 -4.20 11.51
CA THR A 148 21.67 -4.12 11.86
C THR A 148 21.91 -3.92 13.35
#